data_AF-A0A0R3RN12-F1
#
_entry.id   AF-A0A0R3RN12-F1
#
_cell.length_a   1.000
_cell.length_b   1.000
_cell.length_c   1.000
_cell.angle_alpha   90.00
_cell.angle_beta   90.00
_cell.angle_gamma   90.00
#
_symmetry.space_group_name_H-M   'P 1'
#
loop_
_entity.id
_entity.type
_entity.pdbx_description
1 polymer ?
#
loop_
_entity_poly.entity_id
_entity_poly.type
_entity_poly.pdbx_seq_one_letter_code
_entity_poly.pdbx_strand_id
1 'polypeptide(L)'
;MTLRALERLKDLYSDITQIPLPQNARLRRNGKYFEISSIWTNRAVELKKTVKMQRSSLIAPKTDEPNVYELIATTSLPLTGIEEELVAFSRTDSKCATLITLPDDKEKKQYIRVFDQKEHIEICFTDVTSPKKHGLIYSDGK
;
A
#
# COMPACT_ATOMS: atom_id res chain seq x y z
N MET A 1 29.51 -10.54 -12.74
CA MET A 1 28.31 -9.84 -12.26
C MET A 1 28.72 -8.96 -11.08
N THR A 2 28.50 -7.65 -11.13
CA THR A 2 28.94 -6.71 -10.06
C THR A 2 27.84 -6.53 -9.02
N LEU A 3 28.19 -6.16 -7.78
CA LEU A 3 27.23 -5.90 -6.69
C LEU A 3 26.13 -4.91 -7.12
N ARG A 4 26.52 -3.80 -7.77
CA ARG A 4 25.59 -2.79 -8.30
C ARG A 4 24.61 -3.34 -9.35
N ALA A 5 25.05 -4.28 -10.18
CA ALA A 5 24.16 -4.88 -11.17
C ALA A 5 23.12 -5.80 -10.51
N LEU A 6 23.51 -6.47 -9.42
CA LEU A 6 22.60 -7.31 -8.64
C LEU A 6 21.56 -6.48 -7.87
N GLU A 7 21.98 -5.38 -7.25
CA GLU A 7 21.08 -4.44 -6.58
C GLU A 7 20.04 -3.88 -7.56
N ARG A 8 20.48 -3.38 -8.72
CA ARG A 8 19.56 -2.91 -9.78
C ARG A 8 18.59 -3.97 -10.26
N LEU A 9 19.04 -5.22 -10.40
CA LEU A 9 18.18 -6.32 -10.82
C LEU A 9 17.13 -6.64 -9.75
N LYS A 10 17.53 -6.66 -8.48
CA LYS A 10 16.62 -6.84 -7.34
C LYS A 10 15.57 -5.72 -7.29
N ASP A 11 16.00 -4.47 -7.44
CA ASP A 11 15.10 -3.32 -7.41
C ASP A 11 14.10 -3.40 -8.57
N LEU A 12 14.56 -3.66 -9.80
CA LEU A 12 13.70 -3.83 -10.96
C LEU A 12 12.69 -4.99 -10.79
N TYR A 13 13.13 -6.12 -10.24
CA TYR A 13 12.22 -7.24 -9.96
C TYR A 13 11.18 -6.85 -8.91
N SER A 14 11.59 -6.11 -7.88
CA SER A 14 10.68 -5.62 -6.83
C SER A 14 9.63 -4.69 -7.42
N ASP A 15 10.03 -3.76 -8.28
CA ASP A 15 9.12 -2.83 -8.96
C ASP A 15 8.09 -3.58 -9.84
N ILE A 16 8.55 -4.54 -10.64
CA ILE A 16 7.68 -5.30 -11.55
C ILE A 16 6.71 -6.20 -10.78
N THR A 17 7.16 -6.82 -9.69
CA THR A 17 6.31 -7.74 -8.91
C THR A 17 5.20 -7.04 -8.12
N GLN A 18 5.31 -5.73 -7.93
CA GLN A 18 4.32 -4.91 -7.24
C GLN A 18 3.29 -4.26 -8.17
N ILE A 19 3.35 -4.51 -9.48
CA ILE A 19 2.37 -3.97 -10.43
C ILE A 19 0.95 -4.48 -10.06
N PRO A 20 0.03 -3.58 -9.70
CA PRO A 20 -1.32 -3.95 -9.31
C PRO A 20 -2.13 -4.42 -10.51
N LEU A 21 -2.93 -5.47 -10.33
CA LEU A 21 -3.82 -6.01 -11.36
C LEU A 21 -5.25 -5.51 -11.15
N PRO A 22 -5.87 -4.82 -12.12
CA PRO A 22 -7.26 -4.37 -11.98
C PRO A 22 -8.19 -5.59 -11.91
N GLN A 23 -9.15 -5.57 -10.98
CA GLN A 23 -10.13 -6.65 -10.83
C GLN A 23 -11.50 -6.23 -11.35
N ASN A 24 -12.01 -5.13 -10.82
CA ASN A 24 -13.29 -4.59 -11.20
C ASN A 24 -13.32 -3.09 -10.92
N ALA A 25 -14.25 -2.41 -11.56
CA ALA A 25 -14.55 -1.02 -11.30
C ALA A 25 -16.05 -0.80 -11.33
N ARG A 26 -16.51 0.13 -10.52
CA ARG A 26 -17.89 0.59 -10.50
C ARG A 26 -17.90 2.10 -10.68
N LEU A 27 -18.66 2.54 -11.68
CA LEU A 27 -18.92 3.94 -11.93
C LEU A 27 -20.29 4.30 -11.34
N ARG A 28 -20.34 5.38 -10.57
CA ARG A 28 -21.55 5.96 -9.98
C ARG A 28 -21.60 7.43 -10.35
N ARG A 29 -22.80 7.93 -10.66
CA ARG A 29 -23.01 9.34 -10.93
C ARG A 29 -23.68 9.99 -9.72
N ASN A 30 -23.11 11.09 -9.26
CA ASN A 30 -23.70 11.94 -8.22
C ASN A 30 -23.78 13.39 -8.73
N GLY A 31 -24.95 13.76 -9.26
CA GLY A 31 -25.15 15.05 -9.91
C GLY A 31 -24.24 15.23 -11.12
N LYS A 32 -23.36 16.25 -11.04
CA LYS A 32 -22.35 16.54 -12.08
C LYS A 32 -21.07 15.72 -11.94
N TYR A 33 -20.88 15.02 -10.82
CA TYR A 33 -19.67 14.25 -10.57
C TYR A 33 -19.86 12.78 -10.92
N PHE A 34 -18.78 12.13 -11.33
CA PHE A 34 -18.69 10.68 -11.43
C PHE A 34 -17.69 10.17 -10.40
N GLU A 35 -18.15 9.25 -9.58
CA GLU A 35 -17.32 8.48 -8.66
C GLU A 35 -16.98 7.13 -9.33
N ILE A 36 -15.69 6.84 -9.42
CA ILE A 36 -15.17 5.59 -9.97
C ILE A 36 -14.48 4.85 -8.82
N SER A 37 -15.11 3.78 -8.34
CA SER A 37 -14.51 2.89 -7.34
C SER A 37 -13.90 1.69 -8.05
N SER A 38 -12.59 1.57 -8.01
CA SER A 38 -11.83 0.49 -8.64
C SER A 38 -11.16 -0.39 -7.59
N ILE A 39 -11.25 -1.70 -7.75
CA ILE A 39 -10.54 -2.68 -6.93
C ILE A 39 -9.35 -3.20 -7.72
N TRP A 40 -8.19 -3.15 -7.08
CA TRP A 40 -6.91 -3.63 -7.58
C TRP A 40 -6.42 -4.75 -6.70
N THR A 41 -5.78 -5.74 -7.31
CA THR A 41 -5.12 -6.83 -6.61
C THR A 41 -3.63 -6.61 -6.62
N ASN A 42 -3.02 -6.57 -5.44
CA ASN A 42 -1.59 -6.36 -5.25
C ASN A 42 -0.96 -7.60 -4.64
N ARG A 43 0.30 -7.86 -4.96
CA ARG A 43 1.10 -8.88 -4.27
C ARG A 43 1.79 -8.25 -3.07
N ALA A 44 1.37 -8.63 -1.86
CA ALA A 44 2.06 -8.31 -0.62
C ALA A 44 3.19 -9.32 -0.42
N VAL A 45 4.38 -9.02 -0.96
CA VAL A 45 5.51 -9.96 -0.98
C VAL A 45 5.90 -10.40 0.43
N GLU A 46 5.99 -9.46 1.38
CA GLU A 46 6.32 -9.74 2.79
C GLU A 46 5.28 -10.62 3.49
N LEU A 47 3.99 -10.44 3.18
CA LEU A 47 2.93 -11.30 3.71
C LEU A 47 2.83 -12.65 2.99
N LYS A 48 3.51 -12.82 1.86
CA LYS A 48 3.32 -13.93 0.91
C LYS A 48 1.85 -14.13 0.54
N LYS A 49 1.09 -13.02 0.48
CA LYS A 49 -0.35 -13.02 0.24
C LYS A 49 -0.71 -12.04 -0.86
N THR A 50 -1.87 -12.28 -1.45
CA THR A 50 -2.51 -11.34 -2.36
C THR A 50 -3.48 -10.49 -1.58
N VAL A 51 -3.41 -9.18 -1.77
CA VAL A 51 -4.17 -8.20 -1.01
C VAL A 51 -4.95 -7.31 -1.98
N LYS A 52 -6.14 -6.85 -1.58
CA LYS A 52 -6.98 -6.00 -2.41
C LYS A 52 -6.86 -4.56 -1.98
N MET A 53 -6.67 -3.67 -2.92
CA MET A 53 -6.68 -2.23 -2.71
C MET A 53 -7.89 -1.62 -3.39
N GLN A 54 -8.56 -0.70 -2.72
CA GLN A 54 -9.62 0.09 -3.34
C GLN A 54 -9.09 1.49 -3.66
N ARG A 55 -9.40 1.97 -4.87
CA ARG A 55 -9.13 3.34 -5.30
C ARG A 55 -10.45 3.97 -5.70
N SER A 56 -10.79 5.10 -5.09
CA SER A 56 -11.93 5.92 -5.49
C SER A 56 -11.43 7.18 -6.17
N SER A 57 -11.84 7.39 -7.42
CA SER A 57 -11.54 8.60 -8.18
C SER A 57 -12.82 9.39 -8.41
N LEU A 58 -12.75 10.70 -8.20
CA LEU A 58 -13.84 11.64 -8.46
C LEU A 58 -13.47 12.45 -9.70
N ILE A 59 -14.28 12.37 -10.74
CA ILE A 59 -14.13 13.17 -11.95
C ILE A 59 -15.32 14.11 -12.13
N ALA A 60 -15.09 15.27 -12.72
CA ALA A 60 -16.12 16.26 -13.04
C ALA A 60 -15.94 16.78 -14.47
N PRO A 61 -17.00 17.30 -15.11
CA PRO A 61 -16.87 18.02 -16.36
C PRO A 61 -15.89 19.18 -16.19
N LYS A 62 -14.96 19.31 -17.13
CA LYS A 62 -14.04 20.44 -17.16
C LYS A 62 -14.80 21.70 -17.56
N THR A 63 -14.51 22.81 -16.86
CA THR A 63 -15.14 24.10 -17.17
C THR A 63 -14.77 24.51 -18.59
N ASP A 64 -15.74 25.00 -19.35
CA ASP A 64 -15.59 25.50 -20.73
C ASP A 64 -15.22 24.45 -21.81
N GLU A 65 -15.15 23.16 -21.48
CA GLU A 65 -14.86 22.08 -22.44
C GLU A 65 -15.96 21.00 -22.41
N PRO A 66 -16.97 21.08 -23.30
CA PRO A 66 -18.05 20.09 -23.32
C PRO A 66 -17.50 18.70 -23.66
N ASN A 67 -17.98 17.69 -22.95
CA ASN A 67 -17.57 16.28 -23.02
C ASN A 67 -16.15 15.96 -22.51
N VAL A 68 -15.43 16.93 -21.97
CA VAL A 68 -14.15 16.69 -21.28
C VAL A 68 -14.40 16.57 -19.79
N TYR A 69 -13.79 15.56 -19.18
CA TYR A 69 -13.82 15.35 -17.73
C TYR A 69 -12.41 15.49 -17.16
N GLU A 70 -12.30 16.13 -16.01
CA GLU A 70 -11.06 16.26 -15.25
C GLU A 70 -11.14 15.47 -13.95
N LEU A 71 -9.98 14.96 -13.52
CA LEU A 71 -9.82 14.29 -12.24
C LEU A 71 -9.76 15.34 -11.13
N ILE A 72 -10.73 15.32 -10.24
CA ILE A 72 -10.81 16.22 -9.08
C ILE A 72 -9.98 15.67 -7.93
N ALA A 73 -10.14 14.38 -7.64
CA ALA A 73 -9.44 13.72 -6.54
C ALA A 73 -9.33 12.22 -6.77
N THR A 74 -8.29 11.62 -6.20
CA THR A 74 -8.20 10.16 -6.03
C THR A 74 -7.85 9.86 -4.59
N THR A 75 -8.57 8.91 -3.99
CA THR A 75 -8.28 8.38 -2.66
C THR A 75 -8.00 6.90 -2.77
N SER A 76 -6.88 6.48 -2.20
CA SER A 76 -6.49 5.08 -2.12
C SER A 76 -6.72 4.57 -0.70
N LEU A 77 -7.59 3.57 -0.56
CA LEU A 77 -7.89 2.92 0.71
C LEU A 77 -7.02 1.66 0.85
N PRO A 78 -6.45 1.41 2.06
CA PRO A 78 -5.67 0.21 2.36
C PRO A 78 -6.54 -1.05 2.36
N LEU A 79 -5.92 -2.17 2.73
CA LEU A 79 -6.26 -3.49 2.23
C LEU A 79 -7.56 -4.01 2.83
N THR A 80 -8.56 -4.28 2.00
CA THR A 80 -9.77 -4.96 2.47
C THR A 80 -9.44 -6.43 2.73
N GLY A 81 -9.50 -6.88 3.99
CA GLY A 81 -9.38 -8.29 4.36
C GLY A 81 -8.36 -8.63 5.46
N ILE A 82 -7.78 -7.64 6.14
CA ILE A 82 -6.97 -7.85 7.34
C ILE A 82 -7.70 -7.22 8.53
N GLU A 83 -7.93 -8.02 9.58
CA GLU A 83 -8.84 -7.67 10.69
C GLU A 83 -8.23 -6.64 11.67
N GLU A 84 -6.90 -6.63 11.82
CA GLU A 84 -6.19 -5.71 12.72
C GLU A 84 -5.24 -4.78 11.93
N GLU A 85 -5.77 -3.66 11.45
CA GLU A 85 -5.00 -2.59 10.81
C GLU A 85 -5.10 -1.28 11.60
N LEU A 86 -3.96 -0.62 11.84
CA LEU A 86 -3.91 0.76 12.33
C LEU A 86 -3.31 1.64 11.24
N VAL A 87 -4.03 2.72 10.88
CA VAL A 87 -3.62 3.63 9.80
C VAL A 87 -3.30 5.00 10.38
N ALA A 88 -2.17 5.56 9.97
CA ALA A 88 -1.76 6.92 10.26
C ALA A 88 -1.42 7.66 8.96
N PHE A 89 -1.77 8.95 8.88
CA PHE A 89 -1.52 9.79 7.72
C PHE A 89 -0.41 10.81 8.02
N SER A 90 0.36 11.17 6.99
CA SER A 90 1.29 12.28 7.08
C SER A 90 0.52 13.60 7.20
N ARG A 91 1.17 14.67 7.71
CA ARG A 91 0.53 15.99 7.91
C ARG A 91 -0.15 16.55 6.65
N THR A 92 0.31 16.17 5.46
CA THR A 92 -0.23 16.66 4.18
C THR A 92 -1.09 15.61 3.47
N ASP A 93 -1.44 14.52 4.16
CA ASP A 93 -2.13 13.34 3.63
C ASP A 93 -1.48 12.71 2.38
N SER A 94 -0.21 13.05 2.12
CA SER A 94 0.52 12.57 0.92
C SER A 94 1.00 11.14 1.06
N LYS A 95 1.10 10.65 2.29
CA LYS A 95 1.55 9.29 2.61
C LYS A 95 0.67 8.75 3.72
N CYS A 96 0.38 7.46 3.66
CA CYS A 96 -0.20 6.74 4.78
C CYS A 96 0.73 5.60 5.21
N ALA A 97 0.84 5.42 6.52
CA ALA A 97 1.46 4.27 7.14
C ALA A 97 0.34 3.36 7.68
N THR A 98 0.48 2.06 7.47
CA THR A 98 -0.44 1.05 8.00
C THR A 98 0.37 0.03 8.79
N LEU A 99 0.07 -0.11 10.08
CA LEU A 99 0.52 -1.23 10.88
C LEU A 99 -0.49 -2.37 10.71
N ILE A 100 -0.01 -3.49 10.21
CA ILE A 100 -0.80 -4.69 9.96
C ILE A 100 -0.40 -5.72 11.01
N THR A 101 -1.35 -6.15 11.84
CA THR A 101 -1.12 -7.23 12.80
C THR A 101 -1.84 -8.49 12.31
N LEU A 102 -1.09 -9.58 12.19
CA LEU A 102 -1.67 -10.89 11.90
C LEU A 102 -1.70 -11.72 13.18
N PRO A 103 -2.87 -12.21 13.61
CA PRO A 103 -2.94 -13.20 14.66
C PRO A 103 -2.30 -14.49 14.14
N ASP A 104 -1.21 -14.93 14.75
CA ASP A 104 -0.62 -16.26 14.57
C ASP A 104 -0.78 -17.01 15.90
N ASP A 105 -0.98 -18.32 15.86
CA ASP A 105 -1.28 -19.16 17.05
C ASP A 105 -0.15 -19.16 18.10
N LYS A 106 1.02 -18.59 17.77
CA LYS A 106 2.21 -18.56 18.64
C LYS A 106 2.80 -17.16 18.84
N GLU A 107 2.72 -16.28 17.85
CA GLU A 107 3.35 -14.94 17.86
C GLU A 107 2.55 -13.92 17.06
N LYS A 108 2.33 -12.72 17.60
CA LYS A 108 1.75 -11.64 16.80
C LYS A 108 2.77 -11.15 15.80
N LYS A 109 2.58 -11.45 14.51
CA LYS A 109 3.39 -10.87 13.45
C LYS A 109 2.89 -9.48 13.12
N GLN A 110 3.81 -8.54 13.02
CA GLN A 110 3.51 -7.14 12.76
C GLN A 110 4.29 -6.66 11.56
N TYR A 111 3.61 -5.95 10.68
CA TYR A 111 4.22 -5.40 9.48
C TYR A 111 3.89 -3.92 9.38
N ILE A 112 4.87 -3.12 8.95
CA ILE A 112 4.63 -1.73 8.57
C ILE A 112 4.60 -1.65 7.05
N ARG A 113 3.58 -0.98 6.56
CA ARG A 113 3.41 -0.61 5.15
C ARG A 113 3.34 0.90 5.03
N VAL A 114 4.05 1.48 4.08
CA VAL A 114 3.98 2.91 3.74
C VAL A 114 3.59 3.05 2.28
N PHE A 115 2.56 3.84 2.03
CA PHE A 115 2.01 4.05 0.70
C PHE A 115 2.00 5.55 0.36
N ASP A 116 2.45 5.89 -0.85
CA ASP A 116 2.33 7.25 -1.39
C ASP A 116 0.95 7.44 -2.00
N GLN A 117 0.15 8.34 -1.44
CA GLN A 117 -1.20 8.62 -1.90
C GLN A 117 -1.22 9.42 -3.20
N LYS A 118 -0.15 10.14 -3.56
CA LYS A 118 -0.09 10.95 -4.79
C LYS A 118 0.31 10.10 -5.99
N GLU A 119 1.38 9.35 -5.83
CA GLU A 119 1.89 8.46 -6.89
C GLU A 119 1.13 7.14 -6.96
N HIS A 120 0.33 6.85 -5.92
CA HIS A 120 -0.39 5.60 -5.75
C HIS A 120 0.51 4.35 -5.81
N ILE A 121 1.66 4.42 -5.15
CA ILE A 121 2.65 3.34 -5.07
C ILE A 121 2.97 2.96 -3.62
N GLU A 122 3.36 1.72 -3.42
CA GLU A 122 3.93 1.26 -2.15
C GLU A 122 5.39 1.70 -2.05
N ILE A 123 5.75 2.40 -0.98
CA ILE A 123 7.12 2.86 -0.73
C ILE A 123 7.87 1.84 0.14
N CYS A 124 7.16 1.25 1.10
CA CYS A 124 7.76 0.33 2.05
C CYS A 124 6.74 -0.73 2.46
N PHE A 125 7.22 -1.97 2.60
CA PHE A 125 6.53 -3.02 3.31
C PHE A 125 7.58 -3.84 4.01
N THR A 126 7.52 -3.93 5.34
CA THR A 126 8.53 -4.65 6.10
C THR A 126 7.93 -5.31 7.34
N ASP A 127 8.49 -6.46 7.70
CA ASP A 127 8.24 -7.13 8.97
C ASP A 127 8.91 -6.34 10.11
N VAL A 128 8.12 -5.93 11.08
CA VAL A 128 8.57 -5.22 12.30
C VAL A 128 8.30 -6.04 13.56
N THR A 129 8.03 -7.34 13.41
CA THR A 129 7.84 -8.27 14.52
C THR A 129 9.05 -8.21 15.43
N SER A 130 8.84 -7.78 16.67
CA SER A 130 9.93 -7.64 17.63
C SER A 130 10.56 -9.01 17.93
N PRO A 131 11.89 -9.17 17.82
CA PRO A 131 12.53 -10.41 18.23
C PRO A 131 12.33 -10.61 19.74
N LYS A 132 11.80 -11.77 20.14
CA LYS A 132 11.60 -12.13 21.57
C LYS A 132 12.89 -12.26 22.39
N LYS A 133 14.05 -12.23 21.75
CA LYS A 133 15.34 -12.40 22.39
C LYS A 133 16.15 -11.14 22.18
N HIS A 134 16.47 -10.45 23.28
CA HIS A 134 17.81 -9.88 23.35
C HIS A 134 18.77 -11.02 22.98
N GLY A 135 19.64 -10.82 21.99
CA GLY A 135 20.80 -11.71 21.84
C GLY A 135 21.50 -11.82 23.21
N LEU A 136 22.30 -12.87 23.42
CA LEU A 136 23.05 -13.05 24.68
C LEU A 136 23.65 -11.70 25.12
N ILE A 137 23.09 -11.13 26.20
CA ILE A 137 23.64 -9.92 26.81
C ILE A 137 24.84 -10.44 27.60
N TYR A 138 26.02 -10.37 27.01
CA TYR A 138 27.26 -10.55 27.76
C TYR A 138 27.37 -9.35 28.70
N SER A 139 27.04 -9.55 29.98
CA SER A 139 27.48 -8.64 31.03
C SER A 139 28.99 -8.72 31.07
N ASP A 140 29.67 -7.65 30.67
CA ASP A 140 31.12 -7.55 30.83
C ASP A 140 31.42 -7.65 32.33
N GLY A 141 31.89 -8.83 32.75
CA GLY A 141 31.80 -9.23 34.15
C GLY A 141 32.24 -10.66 34.46
N LYS A 142 33.44 -11.01 33.98
CA LYS A 142 34.28 -12.22 34.18
C LYS A 142 34.28 -13.26 33.07
#